data_AF-A0A953SGS6-F1
#
_entry.id   AF-A0A953SGS6-F1
#
_cell.length_a   1.000
_cell.length_b   1.000
_cell.length_c   1.000
_cell.angle_alpha   90.00
_cell.angle_beta   90.00
_cell.angle_gamma   90.00
#
_symmetry.space_group_name_H-M   'P 1'
#
loop_
_entity.id
_entity.type
_entity.pdbx_description
1 polymer ?
#
loop_
_entity_poly.entity_id
_entity_poly.type
_entity_poly.pdbx_seq_one_letter_code
_entity_poly.pdbx_strand_id
1 'polypeptide(L)'
;MTTACSEHGCKGQVPPALEAAHLCILHFTLQIEKASAEMRRETVYGKTPHARQVEIIHYIAEHGEMLARASTSGLHLPDEMKARILNTFLTLINLRENLDRAALRQPIGRTGG
;
A
#
# COMPACT_ATOMS: atom_id res chain seq x y z
N MET A 1 -14.22 21.74 0.25
CA MET A 1 -15.02 21.22 -0.87
C MET A 1 -14.83 19.71 -0.90
N THR A 2 -15.86 18.91 -1.16
CA THR A 2 -15.72 17.45 -1.20
C THR A 2 -15.35 17.04 -2.63
N THR A 3 -14.16 16.46 -2.80
CA THR A 3 -13.64 16.04 -4.11
C THR A 3 -14.21 14.66 -4.45
N ALA A 4 -14.70 14.49 -5.68
CA ALA A 4 -15.17 13.19 -6.16
C ALA A 4 -14.00 12.24 -6.43
N CYS A 5 -14.22 10.95 -6.21
CA CYS A 5 -13.26 9.91 -6.55
C CYS A 5 -12.98 9.91 -8.06
N SER A 6 -11.71 9.78 -8.45
CA SER A 6 -11.27 9.78 -9.85
C SER A 6 -11.57 8.48 -10.60
N GLU A 7 -11.84 7.38 -9.87
CA GLU A 7 -12.21 6.09 -10.47
C GLU A 7 -13.51 6.18 -11.30
N HIS A 8 -13.47 5.66 -12.53
CA HIS A 8 -14.56 5.82 -13.50
C HIS A 8 -15.87 5.19 -12.98
N GLY A 9 -16.93 6.00 -12.95
CA GLY A 9 -18.25 5.55 -12.48
C GLY A 9 -18.40 5.50 -10.95
N CYS A 10 -17.35 5.82 -10.19
CA CYS A 10 -17.45 5.92 -8.73
C CYS A 10 -18.18 7.21 -8.32
N LYS A 11 -19.14 7.08 -7.38
CA LYS A 11 -19.81 8.22 -6.74
C LYS A 11 -19.27 8.54 -5.34
N GLY A 12 -18.20 7.85 -4.94
CA GLY A 12 -17.56 8.01 -3.64
C GLY A 12 -16.89 9.37 -3.50
N GLN A 13 -16.79 9.85 -2.27
CA GLN A 13 -16.09 11.08 -1.93
C GLN A 13 -14.66 10.76 -1.48
N VAL A 14 -13.72 11.64 -1.82
CA VAL A 14 -12.32 11.59 -1.39
C VAL A 14 -12.23 12.22 0.00
N PRO A 15 -11.80 11.47 1.04
CA PRO A 15 -11.46 12.05 2.33
C PRO A 15 -10.34 13.09 2.21
N PRO A 16 -10.29 14.12 3.07
CA PRO A 16 -9.16 15.06 3.11
C PRO A 16 -7.79 14.38 3.25
N ALA A 17 -7.72 13.27 3.99
CA ALA A 17 -6.50 12.49 4.14
C ALA A 17 -6.00 11.83 2.84
N LEU A 18 -6.89 11.63 1.86
CA LEU A 18 -6.61 10.98 0.57
C LEU A 18 -6.70 11.94 -0.61
N GLU A 19 -6.71 13.25 -0.35
CA GLU A 19 -6.84 14.27 -1.40
C GLU A 19 -5.76 14.12 -2.48
N ALA A 20 -4.51 13.84 -2.06
CA ALA A 20 -3.38 13.61 -2.97
C ALA A 20 -3.55 12.35 -3.84
N ALA A 21 -4.27 11.33 -3.36
CA ALA A 21 -4.55 10.11 -4.12
C ALA A 21 -5.73 10.29 -5.08
N HIS A 22 -6.58 11.30 -4.88
CA HIS A 22 -7.83 11.51 -5.63
C HIS A 22 -8.79 10.30 -5.61
N LEU A 23 -8.69 9.42 -4.60
CA LEU A 23 -9.49 8.21 -4.48
C LEU A 23 -10.33 8.20 -3.20
N CYS A 24 -11.53 7.62 -3.28
CA CYS A 24 -12.28 7.27 -2.08
C CYS A 24 -11.59 6.11 -1.35
N ILE A 25 -11.96 5.88 -0.08
CA ILE A 25 -11.33 4.84 0.76
C ILE A 25 -11.37 3.46 0.07
N LEU A 26 -12.51 3.09 -0.53
CA LEU A 26 -12.64 1.82 -1.23
C LEU A 26 -11.61 1.67 -2.34
N HIS A 27 -11.55 2.61 -3.28
CA HIS A 27 -10.63 2.50 -4.41
C HIS A 27 -9.17 2.68 -4.00
N PHE A 28 -8.89 3.47 -2.97
CA PHE A 28 -7.56 3.56 -2.40
C PHE A 28 -7.10 2.21 -1.82
N THR A 29 -7.95 1.52 -1.05
CA THR A 29 -7.63 0.18 -0.52
C THR A 29 -7.43 -0.85 -1.63
N LEU A 30 -8.29 -0.86 -2.65
CA LEU A 30 -8.14 -1.75 -3.81
C LEU A 30 -6.84 -1.48 -4.60
N GLN A 31 -6.48 -0.22 -4.78
CA GLN A 31 -5.22 0.17 -5.42
C GLN A 31 -4.03 -0.36 -4.63
N ILE A 32 -4.03 -0.20 -3.30
CA ILE A 32 -2.97 -0.73 -2.42
C ILE A 32 -2.86 -2.23 -2.55
N GLU A 33 -3.99 -2.95 -2.50
CA GLU A 33 -4.01 -4.41 -2.58
C GLU A 33 -3.47 -4.92 -3.92
N LYS A 34 -3.88 -4.30 -5.03
CA LYS A 34 -3.40 -4.62 -6.37
C LYS A 34 -1.90 -4.37 -6.50
N ALA A 35 -1.44 -3.17 -6.16
CA ALA A 35 -0.03 -2.80 -6.24
C ALA A 35 0.82 -3.69 -5.32
N SER A 36 0.35 -4.00 -4.12
CA SER A 36 1.05 -4.90 -3.19
C SER A 36 1.14 -6.33 -3.71
N ALA A 37 0.13 -6.80 -4.45
CA ALA A 37 0.19 -8.10 -5.11
C ALA A 37 1.19 -8.13 -6.26
N GLU A 38 1.29 -7.06 -7.04
CA GLU A 38 2.30 -6.88 -8.07
C GLU A 38 3.71 -6.83 -7.44
N MET A 39 3.90 -6.00 -6.42
CA MET A 39 5.18 -5.86 -5.71
C MET A 39 5.64 -7.17 -5.06
N ARG A 40 4.73 -7.95 -4.49
CA ARG A 40 5.05 -9.26 -3.93
C ARG A 40 5.50 -10.28 -5.00
N ARG A 41 4.95 -10.20 -6.21
CA ARG A 41 5.36 -11.09 -7.31
C ARG A 41 6.76 -10.74 -7.81
N GLU A 42 7.09 -9.45 -7.94
CA GLU A 42 8.43 -9.02 -8.34
C GLU A 42 9.51 -9.38 -7.30
N THR A 43 9.18 -9.36 -6.01
CA THR A 43 10.15 -9.65 -4.92
C THR A 43 10.35 -11.13 -4.63
N VAL A 44 9.44 -12.01 -5.06
CA VAL A 44 9.43 -13.42 -4.63
C VAL A 44 10.75 -14.16 -4.95
N TYR A 45 11.41 -13.79 -6.04
CA TYR A 45 12.63 -14.44 -6.54
C TYR A 45 13.92 -13.93 -5.88
N GLY A 46 13.85 -12.94 -4.97
CA GLY A 46 15.02 -12.44 -4.23
C GLY A 46 16.07 -11.71 -5.08
N LYS A 47 15.75 -11.37 -6.33
CA LYS A 47 16.64 -10.65 -7.26
C LYS A 47 16.31 -9.16 -7.41
N THR A 48 15.38 -8.64 -6.61
CA THR A 48 14.96 -7.24 -6.64
C THR A 48 16.16 -6.33 -6.29
N PRO A 49 16.54 -5.39 -7.18
CA PRO A 49 17.63 -4.46 -6.91
C PRO A 49 17.37 -3.62 -5.66
N HIS A 50 18.41 -3.27 -4.90
CA HIS A 50 18.28 -2.48 -3.66
C HIS A 50 17.48 -1.19 -3.86
N ALA A 51 17.72 -0.45 -4.95
CA ALA A 51 16.95 0.76 -5.28
C ALA A 51 15.43 0.49 -5.32
N ARG A 52 15.03 -0.62 -5.96
CA ARG A 52 13.62 -1.03 -6.02
C ARG A 52 13.09 -1.46 -4.64
N GLN A 53 13.92 -2.08 -3.80
CA GLN A 53 13.51 -2.40 -2.42
C GLN A 53 13.22 -1.13 -1.62
N VAL A 54 14.05 -0.08 -1.77
CA VAL A 54 13.81 1.24 -1.13
C VAL A 54 12.52 1.87 -1.63
N GLU A 55 12.24 1.82 -2.93
CA GLU A 55 10.97 2.31 -3.50
C GLU A 55 9.76 1.58 -2.90
N ILE A 56 9.82 0.25 -2.75
CA ILE A 56 8.74 -0.53 -2.14
C ILE A 56 8.57 -0.15 -0.65
N ILE A 57 9.66 0.07 0.08
CA ILE A 57 9.60 0.50 1.48
C ILE A 57 8.95 1.88 1.60
N HIS A 58 9.32 2.82 0.73
CA HIS A 58 8.70 4.16 0.68
C HIS A 58 7.22 4.07 0.35
N TYR A 59 6.86 3.26 -0.64
CA TYR A 59 5.46 3.01 -1.00
C TYR A 59 4.65 2.51 0.22
N ILE A 60 5.18 1.53 0.95
CA ILE A 60 4.52 0.96 2.14
C ILE A 60 4.31 2.04 3.21
N ALA A 61 5.35 2.84 3.49
CA ALA A 61 5.29 3.89 4.50
C ALA A 61 4.26 4.97 4.14
N GLU A 62 4.33 5.51 2.92
CA GLU A 62 3.46 6.58 2.44
C GLU A 62 1.98 6.14 2.42
N HIS A 63 1.70 4.97 1.82
CA HIS A 63 0.32 4.49 1.70
C HIS A 63 -0.23 4.02 3.05
N GLY A 64 0.62 3.46 3.92
CA GLY A 64 0.26 3.12 5.29
C GLY A 64 -0.10 4.36 6.10
N GLU A 65 0.66 5.44 5.99
CA GLU A 65 0.37 6.72 6.64
C GLU A 65 -0.95 7.32 6.14
N MET A 66 -1.15 7.39 4.82
CA MET A 66 -2.39 7.89 4.23
C MET A 66 -3.61 7.08 4.71
N LEU A 67 -3.50 5.76 4.74
CA LEU A 67 -4.57 4.87 5.22
C LEU A 67 -4.83 5.07 6.72
N ALA A 68 -3.78 5.27 7.53
CA ALA A 68 -3.92 5.57 8.95
C ALA A 68 -4.65 6.89 9.16
N ARG A 69 -4.21 7.96 8.51
CA ARG A 69 -4.86 9.28 8.58
C ARG A 69 -6.32 9.22 8.15
N ALA A 70 -6.64 8.49 7.07
CA ALA A 70 -8.02 8.34 6.59
C ALA A 70 -8.90 7.53 7.56
N SER A 71 -8.34 6.52 8.24
CA SER A 71 -9.08 5.69 9.18
C SER A 71 -9.27 6.33 10.56
N THR A 72 -8.41 7.29 10.93
CA THR A 72 -8.49 8.02 12.21
C THR A 72 -9.02 9.45 12.09
N SER A 73 -9.46 9.90 10.90
CA SER A 73 -9.93 11.28 10.69
C SER A 73 -11.35 11.57 11.23
N GLY A 74 -11.87 10.75 12.13
CA GLY A 74 -13.22 10.90 12.69
C GLY A 74 -14.36 10.63 11.69
N LEU A 75 -14.06 10.01 10.54
CA LEU A 75 -15.08 9.62 9.56
C LEU A 75 -15.94 8.50 10.14
N HIS A 76 -17.26 8.63 10.00
CA HIS A 76 -18.17 7.56 10.33
C HIS A 76 -18.14 6.50 9.22
N LEU A 77 -17.33 5.47 9.42
CA LEU A 77 -17.17 4.37 8.47
C LEU A 77 -18.07 3.20 8.87
N PRO A 78 -18.76 2.55 7.92
CA PRO A 78 -19.45 1.30 8.19
C PRO A 78 -18.43 0.21 8.55
N ASP A 79 -18.86 -0.79 9.33
CA ASP A 79 -17.94 -1.82 9.84
C ASP A 79 -17.25 -2.62 8.74
N GLU A 80 -17.93 -2.85 7.61
CA GLU A 80 -17.32 -3.47 6.42
C GLU A 80 -16.13 -2.66 5.87
N MET A 81 -16.18 -1.33 5.99
CA MET A 81 -15.07 -0.47 5.56
C MET A 81 -13.92 -0.50 6.57
N LYS A 82 -14.23 -0.57 7.88
CA LYS A 82 -13.21 -0.76 8.92
C LYS A 82 -12.47 -2.09 8.73
N ALA A 83 -13.20 -3.18 8.49
CA ALA A 83 -12.63 -4.50 8.23
C ALA A 83 -11.70 -4.48 7.00
N ARG A 84 -12.10 -3.77 5.94
CA ARG A 84 -11.27 -3.58 4.74
C ARG A 84 -9.99 -2.85 5.01
N ILE A 85 -10.06 -1.71 5.71
CA ILE A 85 -8.87 -0.95 6.11
C ILE A 85 -7.88 -1.85 6.88
N LEU A 86 -8.37 -2.66 7.83
CA LEU A 86 -7.53 -3.60 8.57
C LEU A 86 -6.89 -4.65 7.65
N ASN A 87 -7.64 -5.21 6.70
CA ASN A 87 -7.09 -6.15 5.71
C ASN A 87 -6.05 -5.50 4.80
N THR A 88 -6.24 -4.24 4.44
CA THR A 88 -5.26 -3.48 3.64
C THR A 88 -3.99 -3.19 4.45
N PHE A 89 -4.08 -2.88 5.75
CA PHE A 89 -2.90 -2.81 6.63
C PHE A 89 -2.15 -4.13 6.68
N LEU A 90 -2.86 -5.26 6.86
CA LEU A 90 -2.24 -6.59 6.83
C LEU A 90 -1.56 -6.85 5.48
N THR A 91 -2.12 -6.36 4.38
CA THR A 91 -1.52 -6.48 3.04
C THR A 91 -0.19 -5.75 2.95
N LEU A 92 -0.10 -4.53 3.48
CA LEU A 92 1.14 -3.75 3.54
C LEU A 92 2.19 -4.40 4.45
N ILE A 93 1.78 -4.90 5.62
CA ILE A 93 2.66 -5.62 6.56
C ILE A 93 3.23 -6.87 5.88
N ASN A 94 2.37 -7.68 5.25
CA ASN A 94 2.77 -8.88 4.53
C ASN A 94 3.73 -8.58 3.38
N LEU A 95 3.57 -7.44 2.69
CA LEU A 95 4.51 -7.01 1.66
C LEU A 95 5.87 -6.67 2.26
N ARG A 96 5.91 -5.94 3.38
CA ARG A 96 7.17 -5.63 4.08
C ARG A 96 7.89 -6.89 4.51
N GLU A 97 7.20 -7.81 5.18
CA GLU A 97 7.80 -9.08 5.59
C GLU A 97 8.26 -9.94 4.40
N ASN A 98 7.54 -9.89 3.28
CA ASN A 98 7.96 -10.59 2.06
C ASN A 98 9.29 -10.03 1.54
N LEU A 99 9.43 -8.70 1.52
CA LEU A 99 10.65 -8.02 1.10
C LEU A 99 11.82 -8.36 2.02
N ASP A 100 11.62 -8.29 3.34
CA ASP A 100 12.64 -8.62 4.33
C ASP A 100 13.10 -10.09 4.19
N ARG A 101 12.15 -11.02 4.00
CA ARG A 101 12.46 -12.44 3.74
C ARG A 101 13.19 -12.65 2.41
N ALA A 102 12.88 -11.87 1.38
CA ALA A 102 13.55 -11.96 0.09
C ALA A 102 15.00 -11.47 0.15
N ALA A 103 15.28 -10.41 0.93
CA ALA A 103 16.62 -9.88 1.14
C ALA A 103 17.55 -10.89 1.84
N LEU A 104 17.03 -11.63 2.83
CA LEU A 104 17.77 -12.68 3.53
C LEU A 104 18.17 -13.88 2.64
N ARG A 105 17.51 -14.08 1.49
CA ARG A 105 17.85 -15.15 0.54
C ARG A 105 19.03 -14.79 -0.36
N GLN A 106 19.47 -13.52 -0.37
CA GLN A 106 20.67 -13.15 -1.10
C GLN A 106 21.88 -13.71 -0.35
N PRO A 107 22.74 -14.53 -1.01
CA PRO A 107 23.94 -15.02 -0.38
C PRO A 107 24.85 -13.84 -0.02
N ILE A 108 25.29 -13.80 1.24
CA ILE A 108 26.36 -12.90 1.71
C ILE A 108 27.60 -13.24 0.87
N GLY A 109 27.95 -12.41 -0.12
CA GLY A 109 29.25 -12.52 -0.79
C GLY A 109 29.28 -12.55 -2.33
N ARG A 110 28.60 -11.62 -3.00
CA ARG A 110 29.01 -11.22 -4.36
C ARG A 110 29.20 -9.72 -4.47
N THR A 111 30.20 -9.22 -3.76
CA THR A 111 31.03 -8.12 -4.25
C THR A 111 31.87 -8.66 -5.42
N GLY A 112 31.41 -8.51 -6.66
CA GLY A 112 32.32 -8.40 -7.80
C GLY A 112 32.93 -6.99 -7.74
N GLY A 113 34.24 -6.79 -7.84
CA GLY A 113 35.15 -7.43 -8.79
C GLY A 113 35.15 -6.59 -10.05
#